data_AF-A0A7C4UKC4-F1
#
_entry.id   AF-A0A7C4UKC4-F1
#
_cell.length_a   1.000
_cell.length_b   1.000
_cell.length_c   1.000
_cell.angle_alpha   90.00
_cell.angle_beta   90.00
_cell.angle_gamma   90.00
#
_symmetry.space_group_name_H-M   'P 1'
#
loop_
_entity.id
_entity.type
_entity.pdbx_description
1 polymer ?
#
loop_
_entity_poly.entity_id
_entity_poly.type
_entity_poly.pdbx_seq_one_letter_code
_entity_poly.pdbx_strand_id
1 'polypeptide(L)'
;MNSGMGSVLFEVGYLLSLVVIGLSFLGFMLAMMVDEINKKKGIVMYVLSIILLLLGGYYYYTVGQWQKLQGGPSVNKLNYYLYIYREQPAIQQQQILPVPNPPQPQQ
;
A
#
# COMPACT_ATOMS: atom_id res chain seq x y z
N MET A 1 -16.23 -15.89 6.70
CA MET A 1 -15.79 -14.54 7.10
C MET A 1 -15.90 -13.64 5.88
N ASN A 2 -16.62 -12.52 6.01
CA ASN A 2 -17.06 -11.70 4.87
C ASN A 2 -15.89 -10.81 4.39
N SER A 3 -15.21 -11.23 3.32
CA SER A 3 -13.96 -10.65 2.82
C SER A 3 -14.05 -9.17 2.39
N GLY A 4 -15.26 -8.67 2.09
CA GLY A 4 -15.46 -7.26 1.70
C GLY A 4 -15.39 -6.26 2.86
N MET A 5 -15.64 -6.67 4.11
CA MET A 5 -15.65 -5.74 5.25
C MET A 5 -14.23 -5.43 5.74
N GLY A 6 -13.31 -6.40 5.63
CA GLY A 6 -11.90 -6.24 5.99
C GLY A 6 -11.18 -5.23 5.09
N SER A 7 -11.42 -5.27 3.78
CA SER A 7 -10.76 -4.35 2.83
C SER A 7 -11.14 -2.88 3.06
N VAL A 8 -12.41 -2.61 3.40
CA VAL A 8 -12.89 -1.24 3.68
C VAL A 8 -12.24 -0.69 4.95
N LEU A 9 -12.09 -1.50 6.00
CA LEU A 9 -11.43 -1.08 7.24
C LEU A 9 -9.95 -0.71 7.00
N PHE A 10 -9.24 -1.47 6.17
CA PHE A 10 -7.86 -1.15 5.79
C PHE A 10 -7.76 0.11 4.93
N GLU A 11 -8.67 0.29 3.98
CA GLU A 11 -8.70 1.49 3.12
C GLU A 11 -8.99 2.76 3.94
N VAL A 12 -9.95 2.70 4.86
CA VAL A 12 -10.25 3.80 5.78
C VAL A 12 -9.05 4.10 6.70
N GLY A 13 -8.41 3.08 7.26
CA GLY A 13 -7.22 3.25 8.10
C GLY A 13 -6.05 3.89 7.34
N TYR A 14 -5.85 3.47 6.09
CA TYR A 14 -4.87 4.05 5.18
C TYR A 14 -5.17 5.52 4.89
N LEU A 15 -6.40 5.85 4.49
CA LEU A 15 -6.82 7.22 4.23
C LEU A 15 -6.67 8.11 5.48
N LEU A 16 -7.04 7.61 6.67
CA LEU A 16 -6.84 8.32 7.92
C LEU A 16 -5.36 8.62 8.17
N SER A 17 -4.48 7.64 7.96
CA SER A 17 -3.04 7.84 8.16
C SER A 17 -2.48 8.91 7.23
N LEU A 18 -2.92 8.94 5.96
CA LEU A 18 -2.54 9.97 5.00
C LEU A 18 -3.05 11.36 5.41
N VAL A 19 -4.28 11.46 5.93
CA VAL A 19 -4.82 12.73 6.44
C VAL A 19 -3.99 13.24 7.61
N VAL A 20 -3.62 12.37 8.55
CA VAL A 20 -2.76 12.74 9.70
C VAL A 20 -1.39 13.21 9.22
N ILE A 21 -0.77 12.50 8.27
CA ILE A 21 0.49 12.93 7.64
C ILE A 21 0.33 14.30 6.98
N GLY A 22 -0.73 14.52 6.19
CA GLY A 22 -1.01 15.80 5.55
C GLY A 22 -1.21 16.94 6.54
N LEU A 23 -1.97 16.72 7.62
CA LEU A 23 -2.14 17.69 8.70
C LEU A 23 -0.83 18.00 9.42
N SER A 24 0.08 17.04 9.51
CA SER A 24 1.41 17.24 10.10
C SER A 24 2.26 18.20 9.25
N PHE A 25 2.21 18.06 7.92
CA PHE A 25 2.86 19.02 7.02
C PHE A 25 2.23 20.41 7.10
N LEU A 26 0.90 20.49 7.19
CA LEU A 26 0.20 21.76 7.36
C LEU A 26 0.59 22.43 8.69
N GLY A 27 0.61 21.65 9.78
CA GLY A 27 1.06 22.10 11.10
C GLY A 27 2.52 22.58 11.09
N PHE A 28 3.39 21.91 10.34
CA PHE A 28 4.78 22.30 10.17
C PHE A 28 4.91 23.67 9.46
N MET A 29 4.15 23.88 8.38
CA MET A 29 4.12 25.17 7.68
C MET A 29 3.60 26.30 8.58
N LEU A 30 2.53 26.04 9.33
CA LEU A 30 1.99 26.99 10.31
C LEU A 30 2.98 27.29 11.43
N ALA A 31 3.72 26.27 11.89
CA ALA A 31 4.76 26.46 12.88
C ALA A 31 5.87 27.39 12.38
N MET A 32 6.29 27.27 11.12
CA MET A 32 7.27 28.18 10.52
C MET A 32 6.75 29.63 10.46
N MET A 33 5.50 29.85 10.02
CA MET A 33 4.90 31.19 10.02
C MET A 33 4.79 31.79 11.43
N VAL A 34 4.40 30.97 12.42
CA VAL A 34 4.26 31.45 13.81
C VAL A 34 5.61 31.64 14.48
N ASP A 35 6.67 30.93 14.06
CA ASP A 35 8.02 31.15 14.58
C ASP A 35 8.52 32.58 14.31
N GLU A 36 8.17 33.14 13.14
CA GLU A 36 8.47 34.54 12.78
C GLU A 36 7.78 35.54 13.72
N ILE A 37 6.56 35.23 14.18
CA ILE A 37 5.77 36.12 15.06
C ILE A 37 6.13 35.90 16.54
N ASN A 38 6.26 34.63 16.94
CA ASN A 38 6.48 34.21 18.32
C ASN A 38 7.19 32.85 18.38
N LYS A 39 8.51 32.91 18.50
CA LYS A 39 9.40 31.73 18.58
C LYS A 39 8.98 30.69 19.62
N LYS A 40 8.52 31.12 20.81
CA LYS A 40 8.10 30.17 21.86
C LYS A 40 6.88 29.35 21.43
N LYS A 41 5.94 29.95 20.71
CA LYS A 41 4.74 29.24 20.21
C LYS A 41 5.05 28.43 18.95
N GLY A 42 5.91 28.96 18.07
CA GLY A 42 6.39 28.25 16.87
C GLY A 42 7.03 26.91 17.22
N ILE A 43 7.94 26.90 18.20
CA ILE A 43 8.65 25.68 18.58
C ILE A 43 7.73 24.60 19.16
N VAL A 44 6.68 24.98 19.89
CA VAL A 44 5.69 24.05 20.43
C VAL A 44 4.88 23.40 19.30
N MET A 45 4.43 24.19 18.33
CA MET A 45 3.70 23.67 17.16
C MET A 45 4.60 22.83 16.25
N TYR A 46 5.88 23.17 16.16
CA TYR A 46 6.86 22.40 15.42
C TYR A 46 7.03 20.99 16.01
N VAL A 47 7.25 20.89 17.32
CA VAL A 47 7.36 19.60 18.03
C VAL A 47 6.07 18.79 17.87
N LEU A 48 4.90 19.42 18.01
CA LEU A 48 3.61 18.75 17.83
C LEU A 48 3.46 18.17 16.41
N SER A 49 3.89 18.90 15.39
CA SER A 49 3.84 18.43 14.00
C SER A 49 4.75 17.24 13.75
N ILE A 50 5.96 17.22 14.35
CA ILE A 50 6.85 16.06 14.26
C ILE A 50 6.20 14.83 14.89
N ILE A 51 5.58 14.97 16.06
CA ILE A 51 4.90 13.87 16.75
C ILE A 51 3.76 13.33 15.89
N LEU A 52 2.94 14.21 15.32
CA LEU A 52 1.86 13.80 14.41
C LEU A 52 2.39 13.12 13.15
N LEU A 53 3.51 13.59 12.60
CA LEU A 53 4.11 13.00 11.40
C LEU A 53 4.61 11.58 11.68
N LEU A 54 5.32 11.39 12.79
CA LEU A 54 5.79 10.07 13.23
C LEU A 54 4.62 9.14 13.51
N LEU A 55 3.57 9.63 14.17
CA LEU A 55 2.37 8.86 14.46
C LEU A 55 1.64 8.45 13.18
N GLY A 56 1.43 9.39 12.27
CA GLY A 56 0.82 9.13 10.96
C GLY A 56 1.61 8.12 10.14
N GLY A 57 2.94 8.24 10.11
CA GLY A 57 3.83 7.29 9.45
C GLY A 57 3.79 5.89 10.07
N TYR A 58 3.75 5.80 11.41
CA TYR A 58 3.61 4.53 12.12
C TYR A 58 2.26 3.84 11.80
N TYR A 59 1.16 4.59 11.82
CA TYR A 59 -0.15 4.06 11.44
C TYR A 59 -0.20 3.62 9.98
N TYR A 60 0.37 4.41 9.08
CA TYR A 60 0.48 4.05 7.66
C TYR A 60 1.21 2.72 7.47
N TYR A 61 2.36 2.57 8.13
CA TYR A 61 3.17 1.36 8.06
C TYR A 61 2.44 0.15 8.64
N THR A 62 1.87 0.28 9.84
CA THR A 62 1.21 -0.82 10.54
C THR A 62 -0.01 -1.31 9.76
N VAL A 63 -0.90 -0.41 9.31
CA VAL A 63 -2.06 -0.77 8.47
C VAL A 63 -1.62 -1.53 7.22
N GLY A 64 -0.52 -1.08 6.58
CA GLY A 64 0.04 -1.78 5.42
C GLY A 64 0.57 -3.18 5.73
N GLN A 65 1.17 -3.40 6.91
CA GLN A 65 1.62 -4.74 7.33
C GLN A 65 0.44 -5.65 7.66
N TRP A 66 -0.57 -5.15 8.37
CA TRP A 66 -1.78 -5.91 8.70
C TRP A 66 -2.53 -6.36 7.45
N GLN A 67 -2.63 -5.51 6.43
CA GLN A 67 -3.25 -5.87 5.15
C GLN A 67 -2.47 -6.98 4.41
N LYS A 68 -1.12 -6.95 4.47
CA LYS A 68 -0.27 -8.00 3.88
C LYS A 68 -0.43 -9.34 4.59
N LEU A 69 -0.49 -9.34 5.92
CA LEU A 69 -0.63 -10.57 6.72
C LEU A 69 -1.97 -11.27 6.49
N GLN A 70 -3.04 -10.51 6.20
CA GLN A 70 -4.36 -11.08 5.91
C GLN A 70 -4.55 -11.55 4.46
N GLY A 71 -3.47 -11.59 3.66
CA GLY A 71 -3.52 -12.08 2.27
C GLY A 71 -4.27 -11.15 1.31
N GLY A 72 -4.52 -9.90 1.71
CA GLY A 72 -5.14 -8.90 0.85
C GLY A 72 -4.20 -8.48 -0.29
N PRO A 73 -4.74 -8.11 -1.47
CA PRO A 73 -3.93 -7.57 -2.56
C PRO A 73 -3.10 -6.38 -2.07
N SER A 74 -1.88 -6.24 -2.61
CA SER A 74 -0.91 -5.27 -2.12
C SER A 74 -1.52 -3.86 -2.10
N VAL A 75 -1.33 -3.15 -0.97
CA VAL A 75 -1.88 -1.80 -0.69
C VAL A 75 -1.72 -0.84 -1.87
N ASN A 76 -0.59 -0.95 -2.59
CA ASN A 76 -0.34 -0.18 -3.79
C ASN A 76 -1.07 -0.80 -4.99
N LYS A 77 -2.22 -0.21 -5.39
CA LYS A 77 -2.96 -0.65 -6.58
C LYS A 77 -2.07 -0.69 -7.83
N LEU A 78 -1.08 0.20 -7.93
CA LEU A 78 -0.09 0.20 -9.01
C LEU A 78 0.69 -1.12 -9.09
N ASN A 79 1.05 -1.70 -7.95
CA ASN A 79 1.73 -2.98 -7.89
C ASN A 79 0.78 -4.16 -8.17
N TYR A 80 -0.49 -4.04 -7.79
CA TYR A 80 -1.53 -5.00 -8.20
C TYR A 80 -1.75 -4.99 -9.72
N TYR A 81 -1.84 -3.81 -10.33
CA TYR A 81 -1.93 -3.68 -11.79
C TYR A 81 -0.65 -4.18 -12.45
N LEU A 82 0.53 -3.83 -11.94
CA LEU A 82 1.79 -4.39 -12.43
C LEU A 82 1.81 -5.92 -12.35
N TYR A 83 1.24 -6.51 -11.29
CA TYR A 83 1.17 -7.97 -11.15
C TYR A 83 0.27 -8.62 -12.20
N ILE A 84 -0.89 -8.02 -12.53
CA ILE A 84 -1.80 -8.55 -13.56
C ILE A 84 -1.19 -8.43 -14.96
N TYR A 85 -0.46 -7.35 -15.22
CA TYR A 85 0.23 -7.11 -16.50
C TYR A 85 1.66 -7.62 -16.52
N ARG A 86 2.14 -8.25 -15.43
CA ARG A 86 3.44 -8.91 -15.43
C ARG A 86 3.27 -10.11 -16.35
N GLU A 87 3.88 -10.03 -17.53
CA GLU A 87 3.91 -11.16 -18.45
C GLU A 87 4.33 -12.41 -17.65
N GLN A 88 3.40 -13.35 -17.52
CA GLN A 88 3.72 -14.66 -16.99
C GLN A 88 4.84 -15.19 -17.88
N PRO A 89 6.00 -15.61 -17.33
CA PRO A 89 6.99 -16.29 -18.14
C PRO A 89 6.28 -17.47 -18.80
N ALA A 90 6.36 -17.53 -20.13
CA ALA A 90 5.70 -18.51 -21.00
C ALA A 90 6.27 -19.93 -20.79
N ILE A 91 6.18 -20.45 -19.56
CA ILE A 91 6.63 -21.79 -19.19
C ILE A 91 5.54 -22.44 -18.36
N GLN A 92 4.37 -22.69 -18.97
CA GLN A 92 3.44 -23.76 -18.56
C GLN A 92 2.26 -24.05 -19.50
N GLN A 93 2.29 -23.62 -20.77
CA GLN A 93 1.32 -24.07 -21.79
C GLN A 93 1.95 -24.89 -22.94
N GLN A 94 3.06 -25.59 -22.67
CA GLN A 94 3.65 -26.55 -23.62
C GLN A 94 3.42 -28.03 -23.27
N GLN A 95 2.46 -28.32 -22.38
CA GLN A 95 1.86 -29.65 -22.18
C GLN A 95 0.38 -29.47 -22.56
N ILE A 96 -0.23 -30.09 -23.57
CA ILE A 96 0.02 -31.34 -24.30
C ILE A 96 -0.54 -31.12 -25.72
N LEU A 97 0.30 -31.12 -26.76
CA LEU A 97 -0.19 -31.32 -28.13
C LEU A 97 -0.33 -32.83 -28.35
N PRO A 98 -1.49 -33.36 -28.80
CA PRO A 98 -1.60 -34.78 -29.13
C PRO A 98 -0.73 -35.04 -30.37
N VAL A 99 0.34 -35.82 -30.19
CA VAL A 99 1.18 -36.28 -31.28
C VAL A 99 0.37 -37.32 -32.09
N PRO A 100 0.27 -37.21 -33.43
CA PRO A 100 -0.34 -38.24 -34.25
C PRO A 100 0.48 -39.53 -34.18
N ASN A 101 -0.15 -40.66 -33.86
CA ASN A 101 0.50 -41.98 -33.88
C ASN A 101 1.04 -42.29 -35.29
N PRO A 102 2.29 -42.74 -35.45
CA PRO A 102 2.73 -43.32 -36.71
C PRO A 102 2.01 -44.66 -36.96
N PRO A 103 1.74 -45.03 -38.22
CA PRO A 103 0.99 -46.24 -38.55
C PRO A 103 1.72 -47.50 -38.05
N GLN A 104 1.01 -48.33 -37.31
CA GLN A 104 1.49 -49.65 -36.91
C GLN A 104 1.53 -50.58 -38.15
N PRO A 105 2.65 -51.27 -38.43
CA PRO A 105 2.68 -52.30 -39.45
C PRO A 105 1.79 -53.47 -39.03
N GLN A 106 0.86 -53.83 -39.90
CA GLN A 106 0.05 -55.05 -39.77
C GLN A 106 0.98 -56.27 -39.87
N GLN A 107 0.94 -57.13 -38.86
CA GLN A 107 1.38 -58.53 -38.93
C GLN A 107 0.17 -59.42 -38.69
#